data_AF-A0A840FBA5-F1
#
_entry.id   AF-A0A840FBA5-F1
#
_cell.length_a   1.000
_cell.length_b   1.000
_cell.length_c   1.000
_cell.angle_alpha   90.00
_cell.angle_beta   90.00
_cell.angle_gamma   90.00
#
_symmetry.space_group_name_H-M   'P 1'
#
loop_
_entity.id
_entity.type
_entity.pdbx_description
1 polymer ?
#
loop_
_entity_poly.entity_id
_entity_poly.type
_entity_poly.pdbx_seq_one_letter_code
_entity_poly.pdbx_strand_id
1 'polypeptide(L)'
;METSRATVRSLRMAEPAEVAGRWNVSVRGRQCTVRLGTGRVEDANAYGIDEGAACLGDMLGKAVAGWRPAPDGIELAGLDRLTIVLFADQGDGSGRADVDGQPATLARAAG
;
A
#
# COMPACT_ATOMS: atom_id res chain seq x y z
N MET A 1 0.13 8.24 -42.60
CA MET A 1 -0.56 8.10 -41.29
C MET A 1 -0.28 6.68 -40.82
N GLU A 2 0.83 6.47 -40.12
CA GLU A 2 1.10 5.19 -39.47
C GLU A 2 0.61 5.27 -38.04
N THR A 3 -0.35 4.42 -37.72
CA THR A 3 -0.90 4.21 -36.39
C THR A 3 0.17 3.59 -35.50
N SER A 4 0.74 4.39 -34.60
CA SER A 4 1.60 3.91 -33.53
C SER A 4 0.87 2.83 -32.73
N ARG A 5 1.33 1.58 -32.83
CA ARG A 5 0.96 0.50 -31.91
C ARG A 5 1.48 0.88 -30.53
N ALA A 6 0.58 1.18 -29.60
CA ALA A 6 0.93 1.22 -28.18
C ALA A 6 1.35 -0.19 -27.75
N THR A 7 2.61 -0.37 -27.38
CA THR A 7 3.08 -1.60 -26.74
C THR A 7 2.43 -1.68 -25.36
N VAL A 8 1.51 -2.62 -25.16
CA VAL A 8 1.02 -2.97 -23.82
C VAL A 8 2.16 -3.72 -23.11
N ARG A 9 2.88 -3.04 -22.21
CA ARG A 9 3.85 -3.69 -21.32
C ARG A 9 3.14 -4.09 -20.04
N SER A 10 3.21 -5.37 -19.68
CA SER A 10 2.76 -5.85 -18.38
C SER A 10 3.64 -5.28 -17.27
N LEU A 11 3.03 -4.74 -16.23
CA LEU A 11 3.74 -4.31 -15.03
C LEU A 11 4.18 -5.55 -14.22
N ARG A 12 5.42 -5.54 -13.76
CA ARG A 12 5.93 -6.57 -12.84
C ARG A 12 5.35 -6.30 -11.45
N MET A 13 4.78 -7.32 -10.83
CA MET A 13 4.46 -7.28 -9.40
C MET A 13 5.75 -7.45 -8.58
N ALA A 14 5.97 -6.56 -7.62
CA ALA A 14 7.10 -6.65 -6.70
C ALA A 14 6.93 -7.85 -5.75
N GLU A 15 8.04 -8.50 -5.40
CA GLU A 15 8.06 -9.49 -4.33
C GLU A 15 7.83 -8.80 -2.97
N PRO A 16 7.21 -9.49 -2.00
CA PRO A 16 6.92 -8.89 -0.70
C PRO A 16 8.18 -8.40 0.01
N ALA A 17 9.30 -9.10 -0.15
CA ALA A 17 10.58 -8.72 0.43
C ALA A 17 11.17 -7.43 -0.16
N GLU A 18 10.83 -7.07 -1.40
CA GLU A 18 11.24 -5.80 -2.02
C GLU A 18 10.45 -4.61 -1.42
N VAL A 19 9.23 -4.87 -0.96
CA VAL A 19 8.31 -3.84 -0.43
C VAL A 19 8.35 -3.75 1.10
N ALA A 20 8.67 -4.83 1.81
CA ALA A 20 8.75 -4.87 3.27
C ALA A 20 9.67 -3.78 3.85
N GLY A 21 9.43 -3.38 5.09
CA GLY A 21 10.21 -2.34 5.78
C GLY A 21 9.35 -1.25 6.43
N ARG A 22 9.98 -0.15 6.86
CA ARG A 22 9.28 0.99 7.50
C ARG A 22 8.74 1.97 6.46
N TRP A 23 7.52 2.41 6.68
CA TRP A 23 6.79 3.35 5.82
C TRP A 23 6.06 4.39 6.66
N ASN A 24 5.98 5.62 6.16
CA ASN A 24 5.11 6.66 6.67
C ASN A 24 3.86 6.72 5.79
N VAL A 25 2.70 6.55 6.41
CA VAL A 25 1.40 6.79 5.81
C VAL A 25 0.89 8.13 6.32
N SER A 26 0.51 9.03 5.42
CA SER A 26 -0.06 10.33 5.79
C SER A 26 -1.44 10.52 5.17
N VAL A 27 -2.43 10.89 5.99
CA VAL A 27 -3.82 11.12 5.59
C VAL A 27 -4.38 12.26 6.44
N ARG A 28 -5.04 13.25 5.83
CA ARG A 28 -5.68 14.38 6.56
C ARG A 28 -4.73 15.09 7.55
N GLY A 29 -3.45 15.23 7.19
CA GLY A 29 -2.42 15.84 8.05
C GLY A 29 -1.98 15.00 9.25
N ARG A 30 -2.55 13.81 9.45
CA ARG A 30 -2.05 12.80 10.40
C ARG A 30 -1.02 11.93 9.70
N GLN A 31 -0.05 11.42 10.46
CA GLN A 31 0.95 10.48 9.97
C GLN A 31 1.03 9.26 10.92
N CYS A 32 1.12 8.07 10.34
CA CYS A 32 1.41 6.82 11.03
C CYS A 32 2.62 6.16 10.39
N THR A 33 3.63 5.86 11.19
CA THR A 33 4.73 4.99 10.75
C THR A 33 4.33 3.53 10.97
N VAL A 34 4.45 2.72 9.93
CA VAL A 34 4.14 1.29 9.95
C VAL A 34 5.33 0.48 9.49
N ARG A 35 5.43 -0.77 9.95
CA ARG A 35 6.41 -1.73 9.46
C ARG A 35 5.69 -2.85 8.72
N LEU A 36 5.84 -2.87 7.39
CA LEU A 36 5.31 -3.93 6.54
C LEU A 36 6.21 -5.16 6.64
N GLY A 37 5.66 -6.28 7.09
CA GLY A 37 6.36 -7.56 7.23
C GLY A 37 6.08 -8.50 6.05
N THR A 38 6.81 -9.62 6.00
CA THR A 38 6.66 -10.66 4.97
C THR A 38 5.93 -11.92 5.48
N GLY A 39 5.53 -11.94 6.75
CA GLY A 39 4.70 -13.01 7.31
C GLY A 39 3.32 -13.04 6.67
N ARG A 40 2.85 -14.22 6.26
CA ARG A 40 1.53 -14.37 5.64
C ARG A 40 0.41 -14.28 6.69
N VAL A 41 -0.68 -13.61 6.31
CA VAL A 41 -1.95 -13.57 7.05
C VAL A 41 -3.01 -14.19 6.15
N GLU A 42 -3.19 -15.50 6.28
CA GLU A 42 -4.03 -16.31 5.39
C GLU A 42 -5.50 -15.87 5.41
N ASP A 43 -6.03 -15.53 6.57
CA ASP A 43 -7.43 -15.09 6.72
C ASP A 43 -7.75 -13.83 5.92
N ALA A 44 -6.76 -12.94 5.74
CA ALA A 44 -6.87 -11.71 4.96
C ALA A 44 -6.33 -11.83 3.52
N ASN A 45 -5.76 -12.99 3.15
CA ASN A 45 -4.97 -13.19 1.94
C ASN A 45 -3.93 -12.06 1.73
N ALA A 46 -3.16 -11.76 2.78
CA ALA A 46 -2.26 -10.60 2.82
C ALA A 46 -0.93 -10.94 3.50
N TYR A 47 -0.03 -9.96 3.56
CA TYR A 47 1.16 -9.95 4.38
C TYR A 47 0.95 -9.08 5.62
N GLY A 48 1.61 -9.41 6.72
CA GLY A 48 1.42 -8.77 8.02
C GLY A 48 1.95 -7.33 8.09
N ILE A 49 1.38 -6.56 9.01
CA ILE A 49 1.90 -5.28 9.46
C ILE A 49 2.47 -5.51 10.88
N ASP A 50 3.79 -5.54 11.00
CA ASP A 50 4.49 -5.88 12.24
C ASP A 50 4.36 -4.76 13.30
N GLU A 51 4.29 -3.51 12.85
CA GLU A 51 4.20 -2.32 13.72
C GLU A 51 3.23 -1.30 13.11
N GLY A 52 2.45 -0.62 13.96
CA GLY A 52 1.65 0.54 13.57
C GLY A 52 0.26 0.24 12.97
N ALA A 53 -0.18 -1.02 12.95
CA ALA A 53 -1.49 -1.40 12.41
C ALA A 53 -2.67 -0.69 13.09
N ALA A 54 -2.62 -0.50 14.42
CA ALA A 54 -3.66 0.22 15.17
C ALA A 54 -3.73 1.71 14.77
N CYS A 55 -2.58 2.40 14.73
CA CYS A 55 -2.51 3.80 14.28
C CYS A 55 -3.08 3.95 12.87
N LEU A 56 -2.68 3.06 11.97
CA LEU A 56 -3.14 3.05 10.59
C LEU A 56 -4.65 2.82 10.50
N GLY A 57 -5.18 1.88 11.28
CA GLY A 57 -6.62 1.62 11.34
C GLY A 57 -7.41 2.81 11.88
N ASP A 58 -6.94 3.47 12.94
CA ASP A 58 -7.55 4.68 13.49
C ASP A 58 -7.46 5.88 12.54
N MET A 59 -6.46 5.91 11.67
CA MET A 59 -6.30 6.95 10.65
C MET A 59 -7.24 6.72 9.47
N LEU A 60 -7.46 5.46 9.08
CA LEU A 60 -8.32 5.08 7.96
C LEU A 60 -9.79 4.83 8.37
N GLY A 61 -10.09 4.78 9.67
CA GLY A 61 -11.43 4.46 10.18
C GLY A 61 -11.85 2.99 9.96
N LYS A 62 -10.92 2.11 9.58
CA LYS A 62 -11.15 0.68 9.34
C LYS A 62 -9.93 -0.13 9.77
N ALA A 63 -10.17 -1.27 10.44
CA ALA A 63 -9.09 -2.16 10.84
C ALA A 63 -8.33 -2.70 9.62
N VAL A 64 -7.00 -2.51 9.61
CA VAL A 64 -6.11 -3.02 8.56
C VAL A 64 -5.54 -4.36 9.01
N ALA A 65 -5.84 -5.42 8.26
CA ALA A 65 -5.41 -6.78 8.55
C ALA A 65 -4.03 -7.10 7.97
N GLY A 66 -3.65 -6.39 6.90
CA GLY A 66 -2.39 -6.62 6.22
C GLY A 66 -2.23 -5.75 5.00
N TRP A 67 -1.24 -6.09 4.17
CA TRP A 67 -0.94 -5.42 2.92
C TRP A 67 -0.64 -6.43 1.81
N ARG A 68 -0.72 -5.98 0.55
CA ARG A 68 -0.39 -6.79 -0.64
C ARG A 68 0.41 -5.97 -1.63
N PRO A 69 1.46 -6.52 -2.27
CA PRO A 69 2.05 -5.89 -3.44
C PRO A 69 1.04 -5.93 -4.59
N ALA A 70 0.94 -4.83 -5.34
CA ALA A 70 0.22 -4.74 -6.60
C ALA A 70 1.20 -4.39 -7.73
N PRO A 71 0.89 -4.69 -9.01
CA PRO A 71 1.76 -4.30 -10.13
C PRO A 71 2.01 -2.80 -10.23
N ASP A 72 1.06 -2.00 -9.75
CA ASP A 72 1.02 -0.55 -9.82
C ASP A 72 1.03 0.11 -8.43
N GLY A 73 1.41 -0.61 -7.36
CA GLY A 73 1.47 -0.02 -6.04
C GLY A 73 1.40 -1.00 -4.87
N ILE A 74 0.81 -0.53 -3.77
CA ILE A 74 0.69 -1.27 -2.50
C ILE A 74 -0.74 -1.16 -2.00
N GLU A 75 -1.39 -2.30 -1.78
CA GLU A 75 -2.74 -2.35 -1.22
C GLU A 75 -2.69 -2.57 0.29
N LEU A 76 -3.56 -1.88 1.01
CA LEU A 76 -3.93 -2.23 2.38
C LEU A 76 -5.19 -3.08 2.35
N ALA A 77 -5.19 -4.20 3.07
CA ALA A 77 -6.27 -5.19 3.08
C ALA A 77 -6.98 -5.20 4.43
N GLY A 78 -8.31 -5.36 4.41
CA GLY A 78 -9.13 -5.59 5.58
C GLY A 78 -9.24 -7.08 5.92
N LEU A 79 -9.83 -7.38 7.09
CA LEU A 79 -10.15 -8.76 7.50
C LEU A 79 -11.17 -9.43 6.58
N ASP A 80 -11.98 -8.63 5.90
CA ASP A 80 -12.94 -9.03 4.85
C ASP A 80 -12.26 -9.38 3.52
N ARG A 81 -10.92 -9.37 3.46
CA ARG A 81 -10.07 -9.60 2.27
C ARG A 81 -10.20 -8.50 1.20
N LEU A 82 -11.04 -7.50 1.43
CA LEU A 82 -11.24 -6.40 0.51
C LEU A 82 -10.09 -5.39 0.63
N THR A 83 -9.77 -4.74 -0.48
CA THR A 83 -8.87 -3.60 -0.50
C THR A 83 -9.52 -2.44 0.27
N ILE A 84 -8.81 -1.93 1.27
CA ILE A 84 -9.18 -0.69 1.97
C ILE A 84 -8.75 0.50 1.12
N VAL A 85 -7.50 0.47 0.67
CA VAL A 85 -6.92 1.51 -0.19
C VAL A 85 -5.76 0.92 -1.00
N LEU A 86 -5.61 1.40 -2.24
CA LEU A 86 -4.43 1.16 -3.09
C LEU A 86 -3.62 2.45 -3.13
N PHE A 87 -2.39 2.40 -2.64
CA PHE A 87 -1.40 3.44 -2.86
C PHE A 87 -0.70 3.19 -4.20
N ALA A 88 -1.15 3.89 -5.23
CA ALA A 88 -0.60 3.78 -6.57
C ALA A 88 0.83 4.34 -6.61
N ASP A 89 1.76 3.56 -7.14
CA ASP A 89 3.16 3.95 -7.31
C ASP A 89 3.27 5.21 -8.18
N GLN A 90 4.10 6.15 -7.72
CA GLN A 90 4.36 7.41 -8.41
C GLN A 90 5.64 7.37 -9.25
N GLY A 91 6.40 6.26 -9.21
CA GLY A 91 7.66 6.08 -9.92
C GLY A 91 8.89 6.64 -9.19
N ASP A 92 8.70 7.21 -8.00
CA ASP A 92 9.77 7.71 -7.11
C ASP A 92 9.93 6.86 -5.83
N GLY A 93 9.26 5.69 -5.78
CA GLY A 93 9.22 4.82 -4.60
C GLY A 93 8.21 5.26 -3.53
N SER A 94 7.43 6.31 -3.80
CA SER A 94 6.25 6.68 -3.01
C SER A 94 4.95 6.22 -3.68
N GLY A 95 3.89 6.11 -2.88
CA GLY A 95 2.54 5.85 -3.34
C GLY A 95 1.59 6.99 -2.98
N ARG A 96 0.57 7.19 -3.82
CA ARG A 96 -0.55 8.10 -3.54
C ARG A 96 -1.88 7.38 -3.63
N ALA A 97 -2.83 7.84 -2.82
CA ALA A 97 -4.20 7.38 -2.86
C ALA A 97 -5.16 8.54 -2.53
N ASP A 98 -6.45 8.27 -2.72
CA ASP A 98 -7.54 9.05 -2.17
C ASP A 98 -8.26 8.20 -1.11
N VAL A 99 -8.44 8.75 0.09
CA VAL A 99 -9.14 8.10 1.21
C VAL A 99 -10.32 8.99 1.62
N ASP A 100 -11.52 8.62 1.15
CA ASP A 100 -12.77 9.37 1.29
C ASP A 100 -12.66 10.83 0.82
N GLY A 101 -12.09 11.07 -0.36
CA GLY A 101 -11.90 12.42 -0.91
C GLY A 101 -10.76 13.19 -0.26
N GLN A 102 -9.85 12.52 0.46
CA GLN A 102 -8.68 13.13 1.07
C GLN A 102 -7.39 12.53 0.53
N PRO A 103 -6.44 13.37 0.08
CA PRO A 103 -5.14 12.89 -0.38
C PRO A 103 -4.43 12.10 0.72
N ALA A 104 -3.91 10.94 0.31
CA ALA A 104 -3.13 10.05 1.15
C ALA A 104 -1.79 9.75 0.47
N THR A 105 -0.73 9.65 1.26
CA THR A 105 0.60 9.28 0.77
C THR A 105 1.17 8.11 1.57
N LEU A 106 2.02 7.34 0.90
CA LEU A 106 2.82 6.26 1.47
C LEU A 106 4.26 6.47 1.00
N ALA A 107 5.19 6.66 1.92
CA ALA A 107 6.61 6.86 1.57
C ALA A 107 7.50 6.07 2.52
N ARG A 108 8.68 5.65 2.07
CA ARG A 108 9.65 4.99 2.94
C ARG A 108 9.98 5.90 4.13
N ALA A 109 9.97 5.35 5.34
CA ALA A 109 10.39 6.11 6.51
C ALA A 109 11.91 6.27 6.49
N ALA A 110 12.42 7.43 6.90
CA ALA A 110 13.85 7.61 7.13
C ALA A 110 14.30 6.68 8.27
N GLY A 111 15.47 6.07 8.10
CA GLY A 111 16.10 5.20 9.10
C GLY A 111 16.76 5.97 10.23
#